data_AF-A0A3A8HAT4-F1
#
_entry.id   AF-A0A3A8HAT4-F1
#
_cell.length_a   1.000
_cell.length_b   1.000
_cell.length_c   1.000
_cell.angle_alpha   90.00
_cell.angle_beta   90.00
_cell.angle_gamma   90.00
#
_symmetry.space_group_name_H-M   'P 1'
#
loop_
_entity.id
_entity.type
_entity.pdbx_description
1 polymer ?
#
loop_
_entity_poly.entity_id
_entity_poly.type
_entity_poly.pdbx_seq_one_letter_code
_entity_poly.pdbx_strand_id
1 'polypeptide(L)'
;SRDGSVFFQFKQGGASVLGAVLGVLAFTVYFARQQRRSWLQVTDALAVLAPLGFLLGGLAGFMEGAPLGQIASVPWAVRFPAEVGLPDFQPVVTPSFDVSTLAYAPGHEVAGLARADGSFLAELHRILPARHPVLLYQALLEGLLLGSVLMGVRALWRSRPVGVLTGLFFTLHGGLALASLPFRAPQPNVSFVAGFEQGALFPVVLLVVGAAFLLSVSGQRAAGVAVT
;
A
#
# COMPACT_ATOMS: atom_id res chain seq x y z
N SER A 1 -10.71 33.85 -15.74
CA SER A 1 -11.37 32.85 -16.60
C SER A 1 -11.41 31.54 -15.84
N ARG A 2 -12.59 31.01 -15.49
CA ARG A 2 -12.73 29.67 -14.91
C ARG A 2 -12.94 28.70 -16.06
N ASP A 3 -11.85 28.22 -16.63
CA ASP A 3 -11.92 27.30 -17.75
C ASP A 3 -12.38 25.93 -17.25
N GLY A 4 -13.56 25.49 -17.70
CA GLY A 4 -14.16 24.19 -17.35
C GLY A 4 -13.39 22.97 -17.88
N SER A 5 -12.29 23.19 -18.59
CA SER A 5 -11.39 22.14 -19.10
C SER A 5 -10.57 21.45 -18.00
N VAL A 6 -10.42 22.08 -16.82
CA VAL A 6 -9.70 21.49 -15.67
C VAL A 6 -10.30 20.15 -15.23
N PHE A 7 -11.62 19.97 -15.37
CA PHE A 7 -12.30 18.71 -15.01
C PHE A 7 -11.95 17.54 -15.93
N PHE A 8 -11.49 17.82 -17.17
CA PHE A 8 -11.11 16.82 -18.17
C PHE A 8 -9.58 16.62 -18.27
N GLN A 9 -8.79 17.26 -17.41
CA GLN A 9 -7.33 17.08 -17.37
C GLN A 9 -6.94 15.82 -16.59
N PHE A 10 -7.47 14.66 -17.00
CA PHE A 10 -7.11 13.35 -16.43
C PHE A 10 -5.61 13.02 -16.50
N LYS A 11 -4.85 13.75 -17.33
CA LYS A 11 -3.39 13.64 -17.46
C LYS A 11 -2.60 14.29 -16.32
N GLN A 12 -3.20 15.17 -15.53
CA GLN A 12 -2.54 15.73 -14.34
C GLN A 12 -2.88 14.83 -13.16
N GLY A 13 -1.89 14.04 -12.70
CA GLY A 13 -2.05 12.90 -11.79
C GLY A 13 -2.53 13.22 -10.38
N GLY A 14 -3.77 13.67 -10.23
CA GLY A 14 -4.46 13.87 -8.95
C GLY A 14 -5.55 12.81 -8.74
N ALA A 15 -5.18 11.56 -8.52
CA ALA A 15 -6.16 10.54 -8.14
C ALA A 15 -6.61 10.78 -6.69
N SER A 16 -7.84 11.29 -6.51
CA SER A 16 -8.43 11.45 -5.18
C SER A 16 -8.72 10.09 -4.55
N VAL A 17 -7.98 9.73 -3.51
CA VAL A 17 -8.16 8.48 -2.74
C VAL A 17 -9.57 8.39 -2.17
N LEU A 18 -10.11 9.50 -1.65
CA LEU A 18 -11.49 9.54 -1.14
C LEU A 18 -12.53 9.33 -2.24
N GLY A 19 -12.31 9.90 -3.42
CA GLY A 19 -13.17 9.68 -4.58
C GLY A 19 -13.18 8.21 -5.02
N ALA A 20 -12.01 7.57 -5.04
CA ALA A 20 -11.89 6.14 -5.35
C ALA A 20 -12.62 5.28 -4.32
N VAL A 21 -12.43 5.55 -3.02
CA VAL A 21 -13.10 4.82 -1.93
C VAL A 21 -14.62 4.98 -2.00
N LEU A 22 -15.12 6.21 -2.15
CA LEU A 22 -16.56 6.47 -2.28
C LEU A 22 -17.15 5.85 -3.54
N GLY A 23 -16.41 5.88 -4.65
CA GLY A 23 -16.80 5.24 -5.91
C GLY A 23 -16.96 3.73 -5.76
N VAL A 24 -15.98 3.04 -5.15
CA VAL A 24 -16.03 1.60 -4.89
C VAL A 24 -17.19 1.26 -3.94
N LEU A 25 -17.40 2.06 -2.89
CA LEU A 25 -18.50 1.85 -1.95
C LEU A 25 -19.87 2.01 -2.62
N ALA A 26 -20.07 3.10 -3.37
CA ALA A 26 -21.30 3.35 -4.11
C ALA A 26 -21.58 2.26 -5.15
N PHE A 27 -20.55 1.85 -5.90
CA PHE A 27 -20.65 0.76 -6.87
C PHE A 27 -21.00 -0.57 -6.20
N THR A 28 -20.39 -0.88 -5.05
CA THR A 28 -20.69 -2.10 -4.28
C THR A 28 -22.16 -2.14 -3.86
N VAL A 29 -22.68 -1.04 -3.32
CA VAL A 29 -24.10 -0.94 -2.91
C VAL A 29 -25.04 -1.03 -4.11
N TYR A 30 -24.72 -0.32 -5.20
CA TYR A 30 -25.50 -0.36 -6.43
C TYR A 30 -25.53 -1.76 -7.06
N PHE A 31 -24.38 -2.41 -7.18
CA PHE A 31 -24.24 -3.75 -7.77
C PHE A 31 -24.93 -4.81 -6.92
N ALA A 32 -24.80 -4.73 -5.59
CA ALA A 32 -25.51 -5.64 -4.67
C ALA A 32 -27.04 -5.54 -4.85
N ARG A 33 -27.56 -4.31 -4.98
CA ARG A 33 -29.00 -4.05 -5.23
C ARG A 33 -29.45 -4.59 -6.58
N GLN A 34 -28.68 -4.34 -7.65
CA GLN A 34 -28.97 -4.84 -8.99
C GLN A 34 -29.04 -6.38 -9.04
N GLN A 35 -28.10 -7.05 -8.37
CA GLN A 35 -27.98 -8.51 -8.38
C GLN A 35 -28.85 -9.23 -7.34
N ARG A 36 -29.64 -8.48 -6.52
CA ARG A 36 -30.40 -9.02 -5.38
C ARG A 36 -29.55 -9.89 -4.43
N ARG A 37 -28.27 -9.53 -4.27
CA ARG A 37 -27.32 -10.21 -3.38
C ARG A 37 -27.08 -9.34 -2.14
N SER A 38 -26.72 -9.98 -1.02
CA SER A 38 -26.31 -9.23 0.16
C SER A 38 -25.02 -8.46 -0.14
N TRP A 39 -24.93 -7.21 0.30
CA TRP A 39 -23.74 -6.38 0.11
C TRP A 39 -22.46 -7.07 0.64
N LEU A 40 -22.59 -7.85 1.71
CA LEU A 40 -21.51 -8.65 2.30
C LEU A 40 -20.96 -9.74 1.37
N GLN A 41 -21.80 -10.29 0.48
CA GLN A 41 -21.34 -11.27 -0.51
C GLN A 41 -20.46 -10.61 -1.57
N VAL A 42 -20.78 -9.36 -1.93
CA VAL A 42 -19.99 -8.56 -2.88
C VAL A 42 -18.66 -8.16 -2.22
N THR A 43 -18.69 -7.68 -0.98
CA THR A 43 -17.46 -7.31 -0.27
C THR A 43 -16.56 -8.51 0.01
N ASP A 44 -17.10 -9.70 0.28
CA ASP A 44 -16.30 -10.92 0.42
C ASP A 44 -15.56 -11.27 -0.88
N ALA A 45 -16.18 -11.05 -2.04
CA ALA A 45 -15.52 -11.25 -3.33
C ALA A 45 -14.42 -10.20 -3.55
N LEU A 46 -14.70 -8.93 -3.25
CA LEU A 46 -13.74 -7.84 -3.37
C LEU A 46 -12.55 -8.00 -2.41
N ALA A 47 -12.79 -8.47 -1.19
CA ALA A 47 -11.77 -8.72 -0.17
C ALA A 47 -10.70 -9.73 -0.64
N VAL A 48 -11.07 -10.69 -1.49
CA VAL A 48 -10.12 -11.66 -2.08
C VAL A 48 -9.34 -11.06 -3.25
N LEU A 49 -9.91 -10.08 -3.95
CA LEU A 49 -9.30 -9.43 -5.10
C LEU A 49 -8.39 -8.26 -4.71
N ALA A 50 -8.71 -7.54 -3.64
CA ALA A 50 -7.96 -6.37 -3.17
C ALA A 50 -6.44 -6.65 -2.96
N PRO A 51 -6.02 -7.79 -2.38
CA PRO A 51 -4.59 -8.10 -2.22
C PRO A 51 -3.82 -8.18 -3.54
N LEU A 52 -4.47 -8.59 -4.65
CA LEU A 52 -3.82 -8.56 -5.96
C LEU A 52 -3.48 -7.12 -6.38
N GLY A 53 -4.37 -6.16 -6.07
CA GLY A 53 -4.10 -4.74 -6.26
C GLY A 53 -2.92 -4.24 -5.43
N PHE A 54 -2.82 -4.66 -4.16
CA PHE A 54 -1.69 -4.31 -3.29
C PHE A 54 -0.37 -4.90 -3.77
N LEU A 55 -0.38 -6.15 -4.24
CA LEU A 55 0.79 -6.80 -4.83
C LEU A 55 1.29 -6.01 -6.06
N LEU A 56 0.41 -5.75 -7.02
CA LEU A 56 0.77 -5.07 -8.26
C LEU A 56 1.16 -3.61 -8.01
N GLY A 57 0.45 -2.91 -7.14
CA GLY A 57 0.77 -1.53 -6.76
C GLY A 57 2.12 -1.41 -6.06
N GLY A 58 2.43 -2.32 -5.13
CA GLY A 58 3.72 -2.35 -4.44
C GLY A 58 4.88 -2.67 -5.39
N LEU A 59 4.69 -3.62 -6.32
CA LEU A 59 5.67 -3.92 -7.36
C LEU A 59 5.90 -2.74 -8.31
N ALA A 60 4.82 -2.07 -8.75
CA ALA A 60 4.92 -0.90 -9.61
C ALA A 60 5.67 0.25 -8.93
N GLY A 61 5.33 0.56 -7.67
CA GLY A 61 6.04 1.59 -6.91
C GLY A 61 7.52 1.25 -6.67
N PHE A 62 7.84 -0.04 -6.47
CA PHE A 62 9.22 -0.48 -6.36
C PHE A 62 9.99 -0.32 -7.69
N MET A 63 9.36 -0.64 -8.82
CA MET A 63 9.94 -0.46 -10.16
C MET A 63 10.17 1.02 -10.50
N GLU A 64 9.31 1.91 -10.00
CA GLU A 64 9.47 3.36 -10.12
C GLU A 64 10.61 3.89 -9.23
N GLY A 65 11.06 3.10 -8.25
CA GLY A 65 12.19 3.40 -7.38
C GLY A 65 11.83 4.31 -6.20
N ALA A 66 10.58 4.29 -5.74
CA ALA A 66 10.13 5.16 -4.65
C ALA A 66 10.83 4.84 -3.31
N PRO A 67 11.62 5.77 -2.73
CA PRO A 67 12.44 5.52 -1.54
C PRO A 67 11.62 5.67 -0.24
N LEU A 68 10.62 4.80 -0.04
CA LEU A 68 9.72 4.85 1.12
C LEU A 68 10.22 4.10 2.36
N GLY A 69 11.31 3.35 2.23
CA GLY A 69 11.89 2.60 3.34
C GLY A 69 12.87 3.43 4.14
N GLN A 70 13.03 3.14 5.43
CA GLN A 70 14.05 3.83 6.22
C GLN A 70 15.44 3.25 5.95
N ILE A 71 16.46 4.02 6.34
CA ILE A 71 17.87 3.67 6.13
C ILE A 71 18.21 2.40 6.92
N ALA A 72 18.88 1.46 6.26
CA ALA A 72 19.18 0.16 6.82
C ALA A 72 20.54 -0.37 6.35
N SER A 73 21.20 -1.14 7.20
CA SER A 73 22.49 -1.79 6.94
C SER A 73 22.37 -3.29 6.63
N VAL A 74 21.16 -3.79 6.41
CA VAL A 74 20.91 -5.21 6.10
C VAL A 74 21.43 -5.58 4.69
N PRO A 75 21.86 -6.83 4.46
CA PRO A 75 22.51 -7.21 3.20
C PRO A 75 21.60 -7.16 1.96
N TRP A 76 20.27 -7.15 2.16
CA TRP A 76 19.29 -6.99 1.08
C TRP A 76 18.72 -5.56 0.97
N ALA A 77 19.34 -4.57 1.63
CA ALA A 77 18.97 -3.18 1.48
C ALA A 77 19.23 -2.69 0.04
N VAL A 78 18.36 -1.82 -0.46
CA VAL A 78 18.38 -1.33 -1.84
C VAL A 78 18.66 0.17 -1.83
N ARG A 79 19.50 0.63 -2.76
CA ARG A 79 19.73 2.05 -3.03
C ARG A 79 18.82 2.49 -4.18
N PHE A 80 18.08 3.58 -3.98
CA PHE A 80 17.08 4.05 -4.93
C PHE A 80 17.59 5.27 -5.70
N PRO A 81 17.84 5.18 -7.02
CA PRO A 81 18.36 6.31 -7.81
C PRO A 81 17.44 7.52 -7.82
N ALA A 82 16.12 7.30 -7.71
CA ALA A 82 15.12 8.36 -7.66
C ALA A 82 15.28 9.29 -6.45
N GLU A 83 15.95 8.83 -5.39
CA GLU A 83 16.14 9.61 -4.16
C GLU A 83 16.98 10.86 -4.40
N VAL A 84 17.90 10.83 -5.37
CA VAL A 84 18.76 11.98 -5.75
C VAL A 84 17.94 13.18 -6.24
N GLY A 85 16.77 12.92 -6.84
CA GLY A 85 15.89 13.95 -7.37
C GLY A 85 14.94 14.56 -6.34
N LEU A 86 14.96 14.09 -5.09
CA LEU A 86 14.07 14.59 -4.02
C LEU A 86 14.59 15.91 -3.44
N PRO A 87 13.68 16.86 -3.10
CA PRO A 87 14.07 18.16 -2.57
C PRO A 87 14.80 18.08 -1.20
N ASP A 88 14.47 17.08 -0.38
CA ASP A 88 15.07 16.86 0.94
C ASP A 88 16.22 15.83 0.92
N PHE A 89 16.78 15.53 -0.25
CA PHE A 89 17.86 14.55 -0.37
C PHE A 89 19.13 15.01 0.35
N GLN A 90 19.60 14.19 1.29
CA GLN A 90 20.87 14.40 1.99
C GLN A 90 21.86 13.29 1.60
N PRO A 91 22.94 13.62 0.86
CA PRO A 91 23.89 12.62 0.42
C PRO A 91 24.74 12.13 1.61
N VAL A 92 25.05 10.83 1.62
CA VAL A 92 25.88 10.20 2.66
C VAL A 92 27.31 10.75 2.64
N VAL A 93 27.80 11.10 1.46
CA VAL A 93 29.14 11.66 1.22
C VAL A 93 29.03 12.81 0.23
N THR A 94 29.91 13.81 0.35
CA THR A 94 29.96 14.96 -0.56
C THR A 94 30.08 14.50 -2.02
N PRO A 95 29.12 14.85 -2.90
CA PRO A 95 29.09 14.41 -4.28
C PRO A 95 30.21 15.08 -5.09
N SER A 96 30.71 14.37 -6.11
CA SER A 96 31.70 14.90 -7.06
C SER A 96 31.08 15.77 -8.15
N PHE A 97 29.75 15.73 -8.30
CA PHE A 97 28.97 16.51 -9.26
C PHE A 97 27.87 17.29 -8.56
N ASP A 98 27.31 18.27 -9.25
CA ASP A 98 26.19 19.06 -8.74
C ASP A 98 24.88 18.26 -8.84
N VAL A 99 24.40 17.78 -7.69
CA VAL A 99 23.18 16.98 -7.55
C VAL A 99 21.92 17.75 -7.97
N SER A 100 21.94 19.09 -7.90
CA SER A 100 20.78 19.91 -8.27
C SER A 100 20.39 19.78 -9.74
N THR A 101 21.34 19.37 -10.60
CA THR A 101 21.09 19.10 -12.02
C THR A 101 20.13 17.92 -12.26
N LEU A 102 19.98 17.03 -11.27
CA LEU A 102 19.09 15.87 -11.31
C LEU A 102 17.81 16.09 -10.48
N ALA A 103 17.59 17.30 -9.97
CA ALA A 103 16.37 17.63 -9.23
C ALA A 103 15.13 17.34 -10.10
N TYR A 104 14.16 16.62 -9.54
CA TYR A 104 12.93 16.20 -10.23
C TYR A 104 13.12 15.25 -11.42
N ALA A 105 14.33 14.76 -11.70
CA ALA A 105 14.53 13.75 -12.72
C ALA A 105 13.81 12.45 -12.30
N PRO A 106 12.97 11.86 -13.17
CA PRO A 106 12.28 10.63 -12.83
C PRO A 106 13.29 9.49 -12.67
N GLY A 107 13.04 8.60 -11.71
CA GLY A 107 14.01 7.57 -11.30
C GLY A 107 14.51 6.66 -12.43
N HIS A 108 13.67 6.41 -13.44
CA HIS A 108 14.04 5.59 -14.59
C HIS A 108 15.06 6.25 -15.52
N GLU A 109 15.07 7.58 -15.63
CA GLU A 109 16.07 8.34 -16.38
C GLU A 109 17.42 8.30 -15.67
N VAL A 110 17.42 8.55 -14.35
CA VAL A 110 18.64 8.46 -13.52
C VAL A 110 19.22 7.06 -13.55
N ALA A 111 18.36 6.03 -13.46
CA ALA A 111 18.78 4.64 -13.61
C ALA A 111 19.26 4.33 -15.03
N GLY A 112 18.71 4.97 -16.06
CA GLY A 112 19.17 4.87 -17.45
C GLY A 112 20.59 5.39 -17.61
N LEU A 113 20.86 6.60 -17.09
CA LEU A 113 22.18 7.23 -17.07
C LEU A 113 23.20 6.37 -16.31
N ALA A 114 22.81 5.83 -15.15
CA ALA A 114 23.66 4.96 -14.35
C ALA A 114 24.01 3.62 -15.04
N ARG A 115 23.15 3.11 -15.92
CA ARG A 115 23.50 1.94 -16.75
C ARG A 115 24.42 2.28 -17.90
N ALA A 116 24.33 3.51 -18.42
CA ALA A 116 25.16 3.98 -19.54
C ALA A 116 26.58 4.37 -19.09
N ASP A 117 26.74 4.90 -17.87
CA ASP A 117 28.01 5.33 -17.32
C ASP A 117 28.33 4.65 -15.97
N GLY A 118 29.34 3.78 -15.98
CA GLY A 118 29.78 3.06 -14.79
C GLY A 118 30.44 3.96 -13.73
N SER A 119 31.01 5.11 -14.13
CA SER A 119 31.60 6.06 -13.18
C SER A 119 30.51 6.79 -12.38
N PHE A 120 29.44 7.21 -13.06
CA PHE A 120 28.25 7.75 -12.44
C PHE A 120 27.56 6.73 -11.53
N LEU A 121 27.46 5.47 -11.95
CA LEU A 121 26.93 4.41 -11.09
C LEU A 121 27.74 4.26 -9.79
N ALA A 122 29.07 4.25 -9.86
CA ALA A 122 29.93 4.16 -8.69
C ALA A 122 29.74 5.35 -7.74
N GLU A 123 29.55 6.54 -8.29
CA GLU A 123 29.27 7.74 -7.52
C GLU A 123 27.89 7.69 -6.85
N LEU A 124 26.85 7.24 -7.56
CA LEU A 124 25.52 7.00 -6.98
C LEU A 124 25.58 6.02 -5.80
N HIS A 125 26.39 4.96 -5.89
CA HIS A 125 26.59 4.02 -4.78
C HIS A 125 27.27 4.65 -3.56
N ARG A 126 28.03 5.73 -3.75
CA ARG A 126 28.72 6.45 -2.67
C ARG A 126 27.79 7.44 -1.96
N ILE A 127 26.95 8.12 -2.72
CA ILE A 127 26.10 9.20 -2.18
C ILE A 127 24.73 8.70 -1.68
N LEU A 128 24.20 7.60 -2.24
CA LEU A 128 22.88 7.08 -1.88
C LEU A 128 22.89 6.22 -0.61
N PRO A 129 22.03 6.52 0.37
CA PRO A 129 21.82 5.64 1.51
C PRO A 129 21.14 4.34 1.07
N ALA A 130 21.49 3.23 1.71
CA ALA A 130 20.79 1.96 1.52
C ALA A 130 19.53 1.95 2.40
N ARG A 131 18.39 1.55 1.83
CA ARG A 131 17.08 1.55 2.50
C ARG A 131 16.43 0.19 2.45
N HIS A 132 15.53 -0.09 3.39
CA HIS A 132 14.66 -1.26 3.28
C HIS A 132 13.77 -1.17 2.03
N PRO A 133 13.65 -2.23 1.22
CA PRO A 133 12.70 -2.25 0.10
C PRO A 133 11.27 -2.48 0.62
N VAL A 134 10.74 -1.56 1.44
CA VAL A 134 9.47 -1.71 2.16
C VAL A 134 8.26 -1.94 1.24
N LEU A 135 8.31 -1.42 0.01
CA LEU A 135 7.29 -1.67 -1.01
C LEU A 135 7.22 -3.14 -1.42
N LEU A 136 8.36 -3.84 -1.48
CA LEU A 136 8.37 -5.28 -1.67
C LEU A 136 7.81 -6.01 -0.45
N TYR A 137 8.14 -5.55 0.76
CA TYR A 137 7.57 -6.13 1.97
C TYR A 137 6.04 -6.01 1.97
N GLN A 138 5.50 -4.87 1.57
CA GLN A 138 4.06 -4.65 1.47
C GLN A 138 3.42 -5.47 0.36
N ALA A 139 4.04 -5.51 -0.82
CA ALA A 139 3.58 -6.33 -1.93
C ALA A 139 3.51 -7.81 -1.51
N LEU A 140 4.50 -8.31 -0.76
CA LEU A 140 4.54 -9.68 -0.27
C LEU A 140 3.57 -9.93 0.89
N LEU A 141 3.49 -9.04 1.88
CA LEU A 141 2.66 -9.22 3.06
C LEU A 141 1.19 -8.90 2.76
N GLU A 142 0.91 -7.66 2.40
CA GLU A 142 -0.45 -7.16 2.16
C GLU A 142 -1.03 -7.64 0.83
N GLY A 143 -0.18 -8.04 -0.12
CA GLY A 143 -0.61 -8.59 -1.39
C GLY A 143 -0.59 -10.12 -1.44
N LEU A 144 0.60 -10.70 -1.59
CA LEU A 144 0.75 -12.14 -1.85
C LEU A 144 0.30 -13.01 -0.67
N LEU A 145 0.78 -12.74 0.54
CA LEU A 145 0.46 -13.51 1.74
C LEU A 145 -1.02 -13.35 2.10
N LEU A 146 -1.51 -12.11 2.22
CA LEU A 146 -2.92 -11.84 2.50
C LEU A 146 -3.84 -12.48 1.46
N GLY A 147 -3.54 -12.31 0.17
CA GLY A 147 -4.30 -12.90 -0.93
C GLY A 147 -4.30 -14.42 -0.88
N SER A 148 -3.16 -15.04 -0.59
CA SER A 148 -3.03 -16.50 -0.45
C SER A 148 -3.84 -17.04 0.73
N VAL A 149 -3.83 -16.35 1.87
CA VAL A 149 -4.64 -16.73 3.04
C VAL A 149 -6.13 -16.62 2.74
N LEU A 150 -6.59 -15.51 2.19
CA LEU A 150 -8.01 -15.31 1.88
C LEU A 150 -8.51 -16.25 0.78
N MET A 151 -7.69 -16.50 -0.25
CA MET A 151 -7.99 -17.48 -1.29
C MET A 151 -7.99 -18.91 -0.73
N GLY A 152 -7.06 -19.24 0.16
CA GLY A 152 -7.03 -20.52 0.88
C GLY A 152 -8.30 -20.73 1.71
N VAL A 153 -8.69 -19.75 2.53
CA VAL A 153 -9.96 -19.79 3.27
C VAL A 153 -11.15 -19.93 2.33
N ARG A 154 -11.11 -19.30 1.16
CA ARG A 154 -12.15 -19.44 0.12
C ARG A 154 -12.22 -20.82 -0.52
N ALA A 155 -11.09 -21.40 -0.85
CA ALA A 155 -11.02 -22.68 -1.52
C ALA A 155 -11.33 -23.83 -0.56
N LEU A 156 -10.82 -23.75 0.68
CA LEU A 156 -10.91 -24.81 1.67
C LEU A 156 -12.21 -24.76 2.48
N TRP A 157 -12.73 -23.57 2.79
CA TRP A 157 -13.95 -23.41 3.59
C TRP A 157 -15.14 -22.94 2.74
N ARG A 158 -15.64 -23.83 1.87
CA ARG A 158 -16.77 -23.54 0.97
C ARG A 158 -18.06 -23.13 1.71
N SER A 159 -18.36 -23.78 2.84
CA SER A 159 -19.56 -23.51 3.65
C SER A 159 -19.37 -22.38 4.66
N ARG A 160 -18.49 -21.40 4.43
CA ARG A 160 -18.28 -20.28 5.34
C ARG A 160 -19.50 -19.34 5.46
N PRO A 161 -19.65 -18.61 6.57
CA PRO A 161 -20.64 -17.54 6.67
C PRO A 161 -20.26 -16.37 5.75
N VAL A 162 -21.27 -15.68 5.25
CA VAL A 162 -21.10 -14.45 4.49
C VAL A 162 -20.52 -13.36 5.41
N GLY A 163 -19.50 -12.65 4.95
CA GLY A 163 -18.82 -11.58 5.67
C GLY A 163 -17.52 -12.01 6.35
N VAL A 164 -17.26 -13.32 6.51
CA VAL A 164 -16.03 -13.79 7.17
C VAL A 164 -14.77 -13.37 6.42
N LEU A 165 -14.78 -13.40 5.08
CA LEU A 165 -13.62 -12.93 4.33
C LEU A 165 -13.39 -11.44 4.47
N THR A 166 -14.46 -10.65 4.47
CA THR A 166 -14.38 -9.20 4.68
C THR A 166 -13.75 -8.89 6.05
N GLY A 167 -14.20 -9.58 7.10
CA GLY A 167 -13.63 -9.45 8.45
C GLY A 167 -12.17 -9.89 8.52
N LEU A 168 -11.83 -11.03 7.93
CA LEU A 168 -10.45 -11.50 7.85
C LEU A 168 -9.55 -10.54 7.07
N PHE A 169 -10.04 -9.98 5.96
CA PHE A 169 -9.30 -9.00 5.17
C PHE A 169 -8.93 -7.78 6.01
N PHE A 170 -9.90 -7.13 6.66
CA PHE A 170 -9.61 -5.93 7.47
C PHE A 170 -8.69 -6.23 8.66
N THR A 171 -8.91 -7.36 9.32
CA THR A 171 -8.08 -7.80 10.47
C THR A 171 -6.64 -8.06 10.02
N LEU A 172 -6.45 -8.93 9.03
CA LEU A 172 -5.13 -9.34 8.58
C LEU A 172 -4.39 -8.19 7.89
N HIS A 173 -5.08 -7.43 7.02
CA HIS A 173 -4.49 -6.26 6.36
C HIS A 173 -4.03 -5.22 7.38
N GLY A 174 -4.86 -4.87 8.37
CA GLY A 174 -4.48 -3.93 9.43
C GLY A 174 -3.26 -4.40 10.22
N GLY A 175 -3.22 -5.69 10.60
CA GLY A 175 -2.07 -6.27 11.29
C GLY A 175 -0.79 -6.31 10.46
N LEU A 176 -0.88 -6.68 9.19
CA LEU A 176 0.27 -6.73 8.26
C LEU A 176 0.79 -5.33 7.93
N ALA A 177 -0.11 -4.35 7.77
CA ALA A 177 0.26 -2.96 7.57
C ALA A 177 1.03 -2.41 8.79
N LEU A 178 0.58 -2.73 10.01
CA LEU A 178 1.31 -2.39 11.24
C LEU A 178 2.67 -3.09 11.32
N ALA A 179 2.77 -4.35 10.90
CA ALA A 179 4.03 -5.08 10.87
C ALA A 179 5.04 -4.48 9.87
N SER A 180 4.57 -3.86 8.78
CA SER A 180 5.43 -3.18 7.79
C SER A 180 5.85 -1.76 8.20
N LEU A 181 5.15 -1.15 9.16
CA LEU A 181 5.34 0.25 9.55
C LEU A 181 6.75 0.54 10.08
N PRO A 182 7.36 -0.30 10.94
CA PRO A 182 8.72 -0.10 11.42
C PRO A 182 9.79 -0.31 10.35
N PHE A 183 9.43 -0.44 9.06
CA PHE A 183 10.36 -0.46 7.92
C PHE A 183 10.26 0.79 7.04
N ARG A 184 9.23 1.63 7.24
CA ARG A 184 9.00 2.86 6.48
C ARG A 184 9.85 4.02 6.99
N ALA A 185 10.25 4.91 6.10
CA ALA A 185 10.91 6.15 6.46
C ALA A 185 9.96 7.06 7.26
N PRO A 186 10.43 7.70 8.34
CA PRO A 186 9.67 8.74 9.03
C PRO A 186 9.40 9.88 8.04
N GLN A 187 8.13 10.26 7.90
CA GLN A 187 7.78 11.42 7.08
C GLN A 187 8.00 12.70 7.90
N PRO A 188 8.74 13.69 7.39
CA PRO A 188 8.85 14.97 8.07
C PRO A 188 7.47 15.66 8.10
N ASN A 189 7.12 16.27 9.23
CA ASN A 189 5.90 17.06 9.45
C ASN A 189 4.57 16.29 9.60
N VAL A 190 4.60 15.02 10.01
CA VAL A 190 3.37 14.28 10.34
C VAL A 190 2.95 14.57 11.79
N SER A 191 1.71 15.04 11.98
CA SER A 191 1.18 15.29 13.32
C SER A 191 0.85 13.98 14.03
N PHE A 192 1.17 13.91 15.33
CA PHE A 192 0.75 12.79 16.16
C PHE A 192 -0.75 12.96 16.47
N VAL A 193 -1.55 11.96 16.13
CA VAL A 193 -2.99 11.93 16.43
C VAL A 193 -3.24 10.78 17.40
N ALA A 194 -3.79 11.08 18.58
CA ALA A 194 -4.08 10.09 19.63
C ALA A 194 -2.87 9.24 20.08
N GLY A 195 -1.66 9.81 20.09
CA GLY A 195 -0.44 9.11 20.53
C GLY A 195 0.21 8.19 19.49
N PHE A 196 -0.37 8.12 18.28
CA PHE A 196 0.19 7.38 17.15
C PHE A 196 0.75 8.34 16.10
N GLU A 197 1.84 7.95 15.43
CA GLU A 197 2.18 8.57 14.15
C GLU A 197 0.96 8.42 13.22
N GLN A 198 0.56 9.47 12.50
CA GLN A 198 -0.66 9.48 11.66
C GLN A 198 -0.74 8.27 10.70
N GLY A 199 0.40 7.69 10.33
CA GLY A 199 0.49 6.48 9.52
C GLY A 199 0.06 5.17 10.21
N ALA A 200 0.05 5.09 11.54
CA ALA A 200 -0.33 3.89 12.31
C ALA A 200 -1.83 3.84 12.65
N LEU A 201 -2.48 5.01 12.76
CA LEU A 201 -3.87 5.09 13.22
C LEU A 201 -4.84 4.35 12.29
N PHE A 202 -4.69 4.52 10.98
CA PHE A 202 -5.57 3.87 10.01
C PHE A 202 -5.49 2.34 10.06
N PRO A 203 -4.29 1.70 10.02
CA PRO A 203 -4.16 0.26 10.23
C PRO A 203 -4.69 -0.25 11.57
N VAL A 204 -4.49 0.47 12.68
CA VAL A 204 -5.04 0.09 14.00
C VAL A 204 -6.56 0.07 13.96
N VAL A 205 -7.19 1.13 13.45
CA VAL A 205 -8.65 1.21 13.32
C VAL A 205 -9.16 0.06 12.47
N LEU A 206 -8.50 -0.23 11.36
CA LEU A 206 -8.88 -1.32 10.46
C LEU A 206 -8.80 -2.69 11.12
N LEU A 207 -7.72 -2.94 11.88
CA LEU A 207 -7.52 -4.16 12.64
C LEU A 207 -8.63 -4.36 13.69
N VAL A 208 -8.93 -3.31 14.48
CA VAL A 208 -9.93 -3.37 15.55
C VAL A 208 -11.34 -3.53 14.98
N VAL A 209 -11.71 -2.73 13.98
CA VAL A 209 -13.03 -2.82 13.32
C VAL A 209 -13.19 -4.16 12.62
N GLY A 210 -12.14 -4.65 11.94
CA GLY A 210 -12.12 -5.97 11.30
C GLY A 210 -12.32 -7.11 12.30
N ALA A 211 -11.62 -7.06 13.44
CA ALA A 211 -11.73 -8.08 14.48
C ALA A 211 -13.13 -8.08 15.12
N ALA A 212 -13.65 -6.90 15.46
CA ALA A 212 -15.01 -6.77 16.01
C ALA A 212 -16.07 -7.28 15.02
N PHE A 213 -15.92 -6.95 13.74
CA PHE A 213 -16.82 -7.44 12.69
C PHE A 213 -16.75 -8.98 12.56
N LEU A 214 -15.54 -9.55 12.55
CA LEU A 214 -15.35 -11.00 12.46
C LEU A 214 -15.97 -11.74 13.64
N LEU A 215 -15.81 -11.21 14.87
CA LEU A 215 -16.45 -11.75 16.07
C LEU A 215 -17.97 -11.71 15.95
N SER A 216 -18.55 -10.60 15.47
CA SER A 216 -20.00 -10.48 15.29
C SER A 216 -20.57 -11.52 14.31
N VAL A 217 -19.87 -11.79 13.21
CA VAL A 217 -20.28 -12.78 12.19
C VAL A 217 -20.15 -14.21 12.74
N SER A 218 -19.12 -14.48 13.54
CA SER A 218 -18.94 -15.79 14.18
C SER A 218 -19.99 -16.07 15.27
N GLY A 219 -20.41 -15.06 16.02
CA GLY A 219 -21.42 -15.19 17.09
C GLY A 219 -22.82 -15.49 16.57
N GLN A 220 -23.20 -14.95 15.41
CA GLN A 220 -24.49 -15.25 14.76
C GLN A 220 -24.62 -16.72 14.38
N ARG A 221 -23.51 -17.41 14.13
CA ARG A 221 -23.49 -18.84 13.83
C ARG A 221 -23.77 -19.72 15.06
N ALA A 222 -23.17 -19.37 16.19
CA ALA A 222 -23.38 -20.10 17.44
C ALA A 222 -24.83 -19.96 17.92
N ALA A 223 -25.42 -18.76 17.79
CA ALA A 223 -26.82 -18.53 18.12
C ALA A 223 -27.79 -19.27 17.17
N GLY A 224 -27.46 -19.38 15.88
CA GLY A 224 -28.29 -20.10 14.90
C GLY A 224 -28.29 -21.62 15.07
N VAL A 225 -27.21 -22.20 15.62
CA VAL A 225 -27.11 -23.65 15.92
C VAL A 225 -27.78 -24.01 17.25
N ALA A 226 -27.87 -23.07 18.19
CA ALA A 226 -28.54 -23.30 19.48
C ALA A 226 -30.08 -23.26 19.42
N VAL A 227 -30.66 -22.85 18.28
CA VAL A 227 -32.11 -22.66 18.10
C VAL A 227 -32.74 -23.71 17.15
N THR A 228 -31.94 -24.66 16.64
CA THR A 228 -32.38 -25.79 15.80
C THR A 228 -32.24 -27.10 16.54
#